data_AF-A0A2E5ACB6-F1
#
_entry.id   AF-A0A2E5ACB6-F1
#
_cell.length_a   1.000
_cell.length_b   1.000
_cell.length_c   1.000
_cell.angle_alpha   90.00
_cell.angle_beta   90.00
_cell.angle_gamma   90.00
#
_symmetry.space_group_name_H-M   'P 1'
#
loop_
_entity.id
_entity.type
_entity.pdbx_description
1 polymer ?
#
loop_
_entity_poly.entity_id
_entity_poly.type
_entity_poly.pdbx_seq_one_letter_code
_entity_poly.pdbx_strand_id
1 'polypeptide(L)'
;MILAISSLAAVATATVLGLWALSGPTSSAPEARPYLGGGEAKTHAWNRFHFRAYTMTLVFIAFEMEMMFMYPWAVVFVEEGLKAMAEMGMFLAILAVGLLYGWREGAFRWA
;
A
#
# COMPACT_ATOMS: atom_id res chain seq x y z
N MET A 1 9.82 28.90 -6.20
CA MET A 1 10.80 28.11 -5.44
C MET A 1 10.49 26.61 -5.50
N ILE A 2 9.32 26.15 -5.05
CA ILE A 2 8.93 24.72 -5.10
C ILE A 2 8.98 24.14 -6.52
N LEU A 3 8.41 24.84 -7.51
CA LEU A 3 8.42 24.40 -8.92
C LEU A 3 9.84 24.29 -9.52
N ALA A 4 10.75 25.18 -9.12
CA ALA A 4 12.13 25.18 -9.59
C ALA A 4 12.94 24.03 -8.97
N ILE A 5 12.67 23.71 -7.71
CA ILE A 5 13.30 22.57 -7.01
C ILE A 5 12.81 21.25 -7.60
N SER A 6 11.50 21.12 -7.86
CA SER A 6 10.94 19.90 -8.48
C SER A 6 11.44 19.67 -9.91
N SER A 7 11.59 20.73 -10.71
CA SER A 7 12.13 20.61 -12.07
C SER A 7 13.60 20.20 -12.06
N LEU A 8 14.41 20.76 -11.15
CA LEU A 8 15.81 20.41 -11.02
C LEU A 8 15.99 18.94 -10.60
N ALA A 9 15.17 18.48 -9.64
CA ALA A 9 15.17 17.08 -9.20
C ALA A 9 14.80 16.13 -10.35
N ALA A 10 13.75 16.43 -11.11
CA ALA A 10 13.33 15.61 -12.25
C ALA A 10 14.43 15.51 -13.32
N VAL A 11 15.10 16.62 -13.64
CA VAL A 11 16.22 16.64 -14.59
C VAL A 11 17.40 15.82 -14.08
N ALA A 12 17.74 15.95 -12.79
CA ALA A 12 18.83 15.17 -12.18
C ALA A 12 18.52 13.66 -12.24
N THR A 13 17.32 13.24 -11.86
CA THR A 13 16.88 11.83 -11.95
C THR A 13 16.90 11.33 -13.38
N ALA A 14 16.37 12.09 -14.34
CA ALA A 14 16.38 11.72 -15.75
C ALA A 14 17.81 11.57 -16.30
N THR A 15 18.73 12.45 -15.90
CA THR A 15 20.14 12.40 -16.31
C THR A 15 20.81 11.15 -15.76
N VAL A 16 20.61 10.82 -14.48
CA VAL A 16 21.16 9.60 -13.86
C VAL A 16 20.61 8.34 -14.53
N LEU A 17 19.29 8.27 -14.76
CA LEU A 17 18.66 7.14 -15.44
C LEU A 17 19.11 7.03 -16.90
N GLY A 18 19.31 8.17 -17.59
CA GLY A 18 19.83 8.21 -18.95
C GLY A 18 21.25 7.70 -19.05
N LEU A 19 22.14 8.14 -18.15
CA LEU A 19 23.52 7.63 -18.08
C LEU A 19 23.57 6.14 -17.75
N TRP A 20 22.72 5.67 -16.84
CA TRP A 20 22.59 4.24 -16.52
C TRP A 20 22.09 3.44 -17.73
N ALA A 21 21.08 3.92 -18.45
CA ALA A 21 20.59 3.26 -19.67
C ALA A 21 21.65 3.19 -20.78
N LEU A 22 22.52 4.20 -20.89
CA LEU A 22 23.61 4.24 -21.86
C LEU A 22 24.80 3.33 -21.50
N SER A 23 24.96 2.93 -20.22
CA SER A 23 26.05 2.06 -19.79
C SER A 23 25.97 0.61 -20.28
N GLY A 24 24.84 0.21 -20.88
CA GLY A 24 24.64 -1.13 -21.44
C GLY A 24 24.49 -2.23 -20.37
N PRO A 25 24.01 -3.43 -20.75
CA PRO A 25 23.85 -4.53 -19.81
C PRO A 25 25.21 -5.05 -19.33
N THR A 26 25.42 -5.06 -18.02
CA THR A 26 26.64 -5.60 -17.38
C THR A 26 26.51 -7.08 -17.02
N SER A 27 25.32 -7.67 -17.16
CA SER A 27 25.01 -9.05 -16.77
C SER A 27 25.25 -10.03 -17.91
N SER A 28 25.94 -11.13 -17.61
CA SER A 28 26.07 -12.29 -18.49
C SER A 28 24.79 -13.16 -18.47
N ALA A 29 24.56 -14.00 -19.49
CA ALA A 29 23.35 -14.83 -19.60
C ALA A 29 23.02 -15.73 -18.38
N PRO A 30 24.00 -16.24 -17.60
CA PRO A 30 23.73 -16.94 -16.34
C PRO A 30 23.24 -16.02 -15.22
N GLU A 31 23.72 -14.78 -15.17
CA GLU A 31 23.37 -13.77 -14.15
C GLU A 31 21.99 -13.12 -14.43
N ALA A 32 21.52 -13.19 -15.68
CA ALA A 32 20.22 -12.69 -16.10
C ALA A 32 19.05 -13.61 -15.70
N ARG A 33 19.30 -14.73 -15.00
CA ARG A 33 18.27 -15.67 -14.55
C ARG A 33 17.98 -15.47 -13.06
N PRO A 34 16.72 -15.67 -12.60
CA PRO A 34 16.39 -15.64 -11.18
C PRO A 34 17.26 -16.62 -10.38
N TYR A 35 17.77 -16.15 -9.23
CA TYR A 35 18.62 -16.95 -8.34
C TYR A 35 17.82 -18.09 -7.69
N LEU A 36 17.67 -19.21 -8.40
CA LEU A 36 16.94 -20.40 -7.93
C LEU A 36 17.88 -21.58 -7.61
N GLY A 37 19.14 -21.31 -7.30
CA GLY A 37 20.12 -22.37 -7.00
C GLY A 37 20.47 -23.25 -8.22
N GLY A 38 20.32 -22.73 -9.44
CA GLY A 38 20.79 -23.36 -10.69
C GLY A 38 19.76 -24.16 -11.49
N GLY A 39 18.51 -24.30 -11.00
CA GLY A 39 17.44 -25.00 -11.73
C GLY A 39 16.53 -24.05 -12.52
N GLU A 40 16.04 -24.49 -13.69
CA GLU A 40 14.99 -23.78 -14.41
C GLU A 40 13.65 -23.86 -13.65
N ALA A 41 12.84 -22.80 -13.73
CA ALA A 41 11.55 -22.73 -13.06
C ALA A 41 10.61 -23.81 -13.62
N LYS A 42 10.36 -24.87 -12.84
CA LYS A 42 9.51 -26.00 -13.24
C LYS A 42 8.01 -25.71 -13.13
N THR A 43 7.64 -24.63 -12.46
CA THR A 43 6.25 -24.26 -12.18
C THR A 43 5.98 -22.82 -12.55
N HIS A 44 4.75 -22.54 -12.97
CA HIS A 44 4.33 -21.17 -13.29
C HIS A 44 4.46 -20.26 -12.06
N ALA A 45 4.85 -19.00 -12.28
CA ALA A 45 5.13 -18.04 -11.20
C ALA A 45 3.93 -17.80 -10.27
N TRP A 46 2.71 -18.02 -10.77
CA TRP A 46 1.46 -17.80 -10.04
C TRP A 46 0.94 -19.04 -9.30
N ASN A 47 1.66 -20.16 -9.35
CA ASN A 47 1.24 -21.40 -8.67
C ASN A 47 1.17 -21.25 -7.13
N ARG A 48 1.72 -20.16 -6.56
CA ARG A 48 1.67 -19.85 -5.12
C ARG A 48 0.88 -18.58 -4.82
N PHE A 49 -0.31 -18.42 -5.41
CA PHE A 49 -1.18 -17.30 -5.02
C PHE A 49 -1.79 -17.56 -3.64
N HIS A 50 -1.30 -16.84 -2.63
CA HIS A 50 -1.84 -16.89 -1.27
C HIS A 50 -2.99 -15.88 -1.12
N PHE A 51 -4.23 -16.36 -1.10
CA PHE A 51 -5.43 -15.53 -0.88
C PHE A 51 -5.39 -14.71 0.42
N ARG A 52 -4.55 -15.09 1.38
CA ARG A 52 -4.42 -14.42 2.69
C ARG A 52 -3.99 -12.95 2.58
N ALA A 53 -3.10 -12.62 1.63
CA ALA A 53 -2.67 -11.24 1.42
C ALA A 53 -3.84 -10.34 0.96
N TYR A 54 -4.78 -10.91 0.19
CA TYR A 54 -5.94 -10.18 -0.31
C TYR A 54 -6.87 -9.72 0.82
N THR A 55 -7.18 -10.60 1.79
CA THR A 55 -8.03 -10.23 2.93
C THR A 55 -7.40 -9.12 3.78
N MET A 56 -6.09 -9.16 4.00
CA MET A 56 -5.39 -8.10 4.73
C MET A 56 -5.41 -6.77 3.98
N THR A 57 -5.25 -6.78 2.66
CA THR A 57 -5.38 -5.57 1.82
C THR A 57 -6.79 -4.99 1.87
N LEU A 58 -7.83 -5.82 1.83
CA LEU A 58 -9.21 -5.33 1.93
C LEU A 58 -9.47 -4.63 3.27
N VAL A 59 -8.99 -5.20 4.38
CA VAL A 59 -9.10 -4.57 5.70
C VAL A 59 -8.30 -3.26 5.76
N PHE A 60 -7.10 -3.24 5.19
CA PHE A 60 -6.29 -2.03 5.12
C PHE A 60 -6.99 -0.91 4.34
N ILE A 61 -7.58 -1.20 3.18
CA ILE A 61 -8.33 -0.23 2.38
C ILE A 61 -9.54 0.29 3.16
N ALA A 62 -10.28 -0.59 3.83
CA ALA A 62 -11.42 -0.18 4.64
C ALA A 62 -11.01 0.78 5.77
N PHE A 63 -9.86 0.50 6.42
CA PHE A 63 -9.31 1.37 7.47
C PHE A 63 -8.75 2.69 6.92
N GLU A 64 -8.10 2.71 5.75
CA GLU A 64 -7.68 3.99 5.15
C GLU A 64 -8.87 4.91 4.83
N MET A 65 -9.99 4.32 4.39
CA MET A 65 -11.21 5.08 4.14
C MET A 65 -11.76 5.72 5.43
N GLU A 66 -11.65 5.06 6.58
CA GLU A 66 -12.03 5.63 7.89
C GLU A 66 -11.28 6.94 8.17
N MET A 67 -9.96 6.94 7.98
CA MET A 67 -9.12 8.12 8.19
C MET A 67 -9.51 9.26 7.26
N MET A 68 -9.88 8.95 6.01
CA MET A 68 -10.37 9.96 5.06
C MET A 68 -11.64 10.68 5.55
N PHE A 69 -12.52 9.99 6.28
CA PHE A 69 -13.71 10.59 6.90
C PHE A 69 -13.42 11.34 8.20
N MET A 70 -12.38 10.94 8.95
CA MET A 70 -12.00 11.63 10.19
C MET A 70 -11.49 13.05 9.95
N TYR A 71 -10.80 13.32 8.85
CA TYR A 71 -10.28 14.66 8.54
C TYR A 71 -11.36 15.75 8.42
N PRO A 72 -12.38 15.62 7.54
CA PRO A 72 -13.43 16.63 7.44
C PRO A 72 -14.29 16.70 8.71
N TRP A 73 -14.53 15.57 9.38
CA TRP A 73 -15.24 15.56 10.66
C TRP A 73 -14.52 16.39 11.73
N ALA A 74 -13.20 16.28 11.84
CA ALA A 74 -12.42 17.05 12.83
C ALA A 74 -12.56 18.57 12.63
N VAL A 75 -12.76 19.02 11.38
CA VAL A 75 -13.05 20.42 11.06
C VAL A 75 -14.46 20.80 11.52
N VAL A 76 -15.47 19.97 11.21
CA VAL A 76 -16.89 20.21 11.57
C VAL A 76 -17.14 20.12 13.08
N PHE A 77 -16.35 19.34 13.81
CA PHE A 77 -16.47 19.17 15.26
C PHE A 77 -16.42 20.50 16.03
N VAL A 78 -15.68 21.50 15.51
CA VAL A 78 -15.57 22.82 16.13
C VAL A 78 -16.93 23.55 16.16
N GLU A 79 -17.78 23.33 15.15
CA GLU A 79 -19.09 23.99 15.01
C GLU A 79 -20.23 23.17 15.65
N GLU A 80 -20.21 21.85 15.45
CA GLU A 80 -21.32 20.95 15.84
C GLU A 80 -21.11 20.24 17.20
N GLY A 81 -19.89 20.28 17.76
CA GLY A 81 -19.55 19.77 19.09
C GLY A 81 -20.01 18.34 19.37
N LEU A 82 -20.89 18.17 20.38
CA LEU A 82 -21.34 16.85 20.86
C LEU A 82 -22.14 16.05 19.82
N LYS A 83 -22.86 16.72 18.92
CA LYS A 83 -23.62 16.04 17.87
C LYS A 83 -22.68 15.38 16.87
N ALA A 84 -21.69 16.13 16.38
CA ALA A 84 -20.63 15.58 15.55
C ALA A 84 -19.85 14.48 16.28
N MET A 85 -19.62 14.60 17.60
CA MET A 85 -19.00 13.54 18.40
C MET A 85 -19.81 12.24 18.35
N ALA A 86 -21.12 12.31 18.51
CA ALA A 86 -22.00 11.14 18.49
C ALA A 86 -22.06 10.49 17.10
N GLU A 87 -22.12 11.30 16.04
CA GLU A 87 -22.11 10.83 14.65
C GLU A 87 -20.80 10.09 14.32
N MET A 88 -19.64 10.65 14.68
CA MET A 88 -18.36 9.98 14.49
C MET A 88 -18.21 8.76 15.40
N GLY A 89 -18.66 8.83 16.65
CA GLY A 89 -18.67 7.67 17.55
C GLY A 89 -19.48 6.50 16.97
N MET A 90 -20.65 6.78 16.38
CA MET A 90 -21.45 5.77 15.69
C MET A 90 -20.73 5.21 14.45
N PHE A 91 -20.12 6.08 13.65
CA PHE A 91 -19.35 5.67 12.47
C PHE A 91 -18.19 4.73 12.84
N LEU A 92 -17.38 5.11 13.83
CA LEU A 92 -16.28 4.30 14.35
C LEU A 92 -16.78 2.97 14.94
N ALA A 93 -17.91 2.98 15.65
CA ALA A 93 -18.48 1.75 16.20
C ALA A 93 -18.86 0.74 15.11
N ILE A 94 -19.46 1.21 14.00
CA ILE A 94 -19.83 0.35 12.87
C ILE A 94 -18.57 -0.27 12.23
N LEU A 95 -17.51 0.51 12.02
CA LEU A 95 -16.26 0.02 11.47
C LEU A 95 -15.53 -0.94 12.42
N ALA A 96 -15.53 -0.63 13.72
CA ALA A 96 -14.97 -1.50 14.74
C ALA A 96 -15.65 -2.88 14.77
N VAL A 97 -16.98 -2.94 14.54
CA VAL A 97 -17.71 -4.21 14.37
C VAL A 97 -17.22 -4.98 13.15
N GLY A 98 -17.00 -4.31 12.02
CA GLY A 98 -16.42 -4.93 10.81
C GLY A 98 -15.01 -5.49 11.05
N LEU A 99 -14.16 -4.75 11.78
CA LEU A 99 -12.82 -5.17 12.14
C LEU A 99 -12.84 -6.36 13.11
N LEU A 100 -13.70 -6.32 14.14
CA LEU A 100 -13.90 -7.42 15.09
C LEU A 100 -14.37 -8.69 14.39
N TYR A 101 -15.29 -8.56 13.42
CA TYR A 101 -15.72 -9.68 12.59
C TYR A 101 -14.56 -10.25 11.77
N GLY A 102 -13.79 -9.41 11.08
CA GLY A 102 -12.61 -9.86 10.32
C GLY A 102 -11.57 -10.56 11.21
N TRP A 103 -11.39 -10.09 12.45
CA TRP A 103 -10.51 -10.73 13.43
C TRP A 103 -11.02 -12.11 13.82
N ARG A 104 -12.31 -12.23 14.17
CA ARG A 104 -12.93 -13.52 14.50
C ARG A 104 -12.74 -14.55 13.39
N GLU A 105 -12.85 -14.11 12.13
CA GLU A 105 -12.77 -14.97 10.95
C GLU A 105 -11.32 -15.33 10.59
N GLY A 106 -10.35 -14.79 11.34
CA GLY A 106 -8.94 -15.13 11.20
C GLY A 106 -8.24 -14.40 10.06
N ALA A 107 -8.74 -13.23 9.64
CA ALA A 107 -8.10 -12.39 8.63
C ALA A 107 -6.63 -12.05 8.96
N PHE A 108 -6.27 -12.10 10.25
CA PHE A 108 -4.93 -11.77 10.76
C PHE A 108 -4.08 -12.99 11.15
N ARG A 109 -4.53 -14.23 10.88
CA ARG A 109 -3.78 -15.44 11.28
C ARG A 109 -2.65 -15.74 10.30
N TRP A 110 -1.43 -15.87 10.83
CA TRP A 110 -0.20 -16.12 10.05
C TRP A 110 0.44 -17.50 10.34
N ALA A 111 -0.37 -18.53 10.54
CA ALA A 111 0.08 -19.92 10.66
C ALA A 111 -0.33 -20.73 9.42
#